data_AF-A0A381UT06-F1
#
_entry.id   AF-A0A381UT06-F1
#
_cell.length_a   1.000
_cell.length_b   1.000
_cell.length_c   1.000
_cell.angle_alpha   90.00
_cell.angle_beta   90.00
_cell.angle_gamma   90.00
#
_symmetry.space_group_name_H-M   'P 1'
#
loop_
_entity.id
_entity.type
_entity.pdbx_description
1 polymer ?
#
loop_
_entity_poly.entity_id
_entity_poly.type
_entity_poly.pdbx_seq_one_letter_code
_entity_poly.pdbx_strand_id
1 'polypeptide(L)'
;MTGKGKKIELLVFVSHHTINFVIDDTQISGISKEPVNILFNPSTIAKKDVWQINLIEILKILVKILEQTGKKDLKVVGMAALSSSLIYRMKVESIFALQKAAMEKKPLINRRDVDIDILDIPYRHESTYPVSLDELLDLLENLIGSIANPSSRSGRLDFEPAEVPDFNEYFISFEKIVAKYEDLIIRKIRGKGNGMLQEIVADLGSLDSVRCFFAALFLARDQKVELEQKDDDILITLVNDAPKKGEKHDKK
;
A
#
# COMPACT_ATOMS: atom_id res chain seq x y z
N MET A 1 24.92 -20.19 30.76
CA MET A 1 24.39 -18.88 31.19
C MET A 1 23.01 -18.72 30.56
N THR A 2 21.98 -18.68 31.40
CA THR A 2 20.55 -18.78 31.06
C THR A 2 20.04 -17.53 30.34
N GLY A 3 19.70 -17.66 29.05
CA GLY A 3 19.06 -16.62 28.26
C GLY A 3 17.61 -16.43 28.69
N LYS A 4 17.37 -15.52 29.64
CA LYS A 4 16.02 -15.04 29.98
C LYS A 4 15.39 -14.42 28.74
N GLY A 5 14.22 -14.94 28.35
CA GLY A 5 13.39 -14.39 27.29
C GLY A 5 13.11 -12.92 27.55
N LYS A 6 13.68 -12.05 26.71
CA LYS A 6 13.32 -10.63 26.67
C LYS A 6 11.88 -10.54 26.16
N LYS A 7 10.95 -10.38 27.10
CA LYS A 7 9.59 -9.92 26.86
C LYS A 7 9.71 -8.62 26.06
N ILE A 8 9.18 -8.62 24.84
CA ILE A 8 9.14 -7.42 24.01
C ILE A 8 8.23 -6.46 24.75
N GLU A 9 8.80 -5.47 25.43
CA GLU A 9 8.04 -4.35 25.97
C GLU A 9 7.52 -3.57 24.78
N LEU A 10 6.25 -3.84 24.45
CA LEU A 10 5.47 -3.04 23.53
C LEU A 10 5.28 -1.70 24.24
N LEU A 11 6.16 -0.74 23.96
CA LEU A 11 6.01 0.64 24.41
C LEU A 11 4.89 1.26 23.59
N VAL A 12 3.69 0.92 24.03
CA VAL A 12 2.41 1.28 23.47
C VAL A 12 2.18 2.75 23.81
N PHE A 13 2.27 3.62 22.80
CA PHE A 13 1.70 4.97 22.85
C PHE A 13 0.18 4.85 22.72
N VAL A 14 -0.48 4.19 23.68
CA VAL A 14 -1.94 4.26 23.85
C VAL A 14 -2.15 5.41 24.80
N SER A 15 -2.50 6.55 24.23
CA SER A 15 -3.27 7.59 24.91
C SER A 15 -4.32 6.89 25.76
N HIS A 16 -4.16 6.97 27.09
CA HIS A 16 -5.07 6.38 28.06
C HIS A 16 -6.46 7.00 27.90
N HIS A 17 -7.27 6.48 26.99
CA HIS A 17 -8.70 6.70 26.96
C HIS A 17 -9.37 5.44 27.49
N THR A 18 -9.26 5.25 28.81
CA THR A 18 -10.12 4.36 29.57
C THR A 18 -11.54 4.89 29.51
N ILE A 19 -12.28 4.48 28.49
CA ILE A 19 -13.74 4.68 28.44
C ILE A 19 -14.33 3.57 29.31
N ASN A 20 -14.50 3.85 30.60
CA ASN A 20 -15.25 3.01 31.52
C ASN A 20 -16.74 3.12 31.15
N PHE A 21 -17.23 2.22 30.32
CA PHE A 21 -18.66 2.05 30.09
C PHE A 21 -19.17 0.95 31.02
N VAL A 22 -19.62 1.35 32.21
CA VAL A 22 -20.33 0.47 33.15
C VAL A 22 -21.71 0.21 32.56
N ILE A 23 -22.05 -1.06 32.33
CA ILE A 23 -23.41 -1.47 32.03
C ILE A 23 -24.03 -2.05 33.28
N ASP A 24 -25.14 -1.45 33.65
CA ASP A 24 -26.12 -1.94 34.60
C ASP A 24 -26.65 -3.31 34.15
N ASP A 25 -26.64 -4.26 35.08
CA ASP A 25 -26.84 -5.70 34.91
C ASP A 25 -28.19 -6.03 34.25
N THR A 26 -28.25 -5.98 32.92
CA THR A 26 -29.28 -6.68 32.16
C THR A 26 -28.82 -8.12 31.99
N GLN A 27 -29.11 -8.92 33.01
CA GLN A 27 -28.81 -10.35 33.12
C GLN A 27 -29.42 -11.15 31.96
N ILE A 28 -28.74 -11.19 30.82
CA ILE A 28 -28.99 -12.16 29.77
C ILE A 28 -28.10 -13.37 30.08
N SER A 29 -28.75 -14.45 30.51
CA SER A 29 -28.14 -15.67 31.01
C SER A 29 -27.25 -16.36 29.95
N GLY A 30 -25.97 -15.97 29.89
CA GLY A 30 -24.98 -16.60 29.00
C GLY A 30 -23.87 -15.67 28.50
N ILE A 31 -24.12 -14.35 28.50
CA ILE A 31 -23.17 -13.35 27.95
C ILE A 31 -21.96 -13.15 28.88
N SER A 32 -22.15 -13.30 30.19
CA SER A 32 -21.10 -13.17 31.21
C SER A 32 -20.18 -14.39 31.32
N LYS A 33 -20.38 -15.43 30.52
CA LYS A 33 -19.54 -16.63 30.53
C LYS A 33 -18.32 -16.45 29.62
N GLU A 34 -17.16 -16.90 30.09
CA GLU A 34 -15.98 -17.11 29.24
C GLU A 34 -16.36 -18.17 28.17
N PRO A 35 -16.04 -17.99 26.88
CA PRO A 35 -15.11 -17.02 26.30
C PRO A 35 -15.74 -15.72 25.78
N VAL A 36 -17.06 -15.55 25.88
CA VAL A 36 -17.80 -14.41 25.30
C VAL A 36 -17.57 -13.12 26.09
N ASN A 37 -17.33 -13.25 27.40
CA ASN A 37 -17.06 -12.14 28.31
C ASN A 37 -15.93 -11.19 27.86
N ILE A 38 -14.94 -11.70 27.10
CA ILE A 38 -13.84 -10.91 26.52
C ILE A 38 -14.37 -9.76 25.64
N LEU A 39 -15.50 -9.96 24.96
CA LEU A 39 -16.10 -8.94 24.09
C LEU A 39 -16.76 -7.78 24.86
N PHE A 40 -16.96 -7.91 26.16
CA PHE A 40 -17.63 -6.90 26.98
C PHE A 40 -16.69 -6.24 27.98
N ASN A 41 -15.49 -6.80 28.16
CA ASN A 41 -14.50 -6.32 29.12
C ASN A 41 -13.18 -5.89 28.44
N PRO A 42 -13.09 -4.66 27.90
CA PRO A 42 -11.91 -4.17 27.18
C PRO A 42 -10.63 -4.19 28.03
N SER A 43 -10.75 -3.98 29.35
CA SER A 43 -9.64 -4.03 30.29
C SER A 43 -8.96 -5.40 30.39
N THR A 44 -9.69 -6.48 30.08
CA THR A 44 -9.13 -7.84 30.08
C THR A 44 -8.33 -8.13 28.81
N ILE A 45 -8.65 -7.46 27.70
CA ILE A 45 -7.98 -7.62 26.41
C ILE A 45 -6.53 -7.13 26.51
N ALA A 46 -6.26 -6.05 27.24
CA ALA A 46 -4.91 -5.49 27.39
C ALA A 46 -3.95 -6.39 28.21
N LYS A 47 -4.48 -7.28 29.07
CA LYS A 47 -3.67 -8.14 29.96
C LYS A 47 -3.38 -9.52 29.38
N LYS A 48 -4.14 -9.97 28.38
CA LYS A 48 -4.04 -11.30 27.76
C LYS A 48 -3.40 -11.19 26.39
N ASP A 49 -2.67 -12.21 25.96
CA ASP A 49 -2.11 -12.25 24.61
C ASP A 49 -3.23 -12.27 23.56
N VAL A 50 -3.28 -11.22 22.74
CA VAL A 50 -4.31 -10.98 21.72
C VAL A 50 -4.40 -12.14 20.71
N TRP A 51 -3.28 -12.81 20.46
CA TRP A 51 -3.18 -13.97 19.56
C TRP A 51 -3.93 -15.21 20.05
N GLN A 52 -4.12 -15.37 21.36
CA GLN A 52 -4.85 -16.51 21.94
C GLN A 52 -6.37 -16.36 21.83
N ILE A 53 -6.86 -15.20 21.36
CA ILE A 53 -8.28 -14.91 21.26
C ILE A 53 -8.78 -15.36 19.87
N ASN A 54 -9.54 -16.45 19.84
CA ASN A 54 -10.27 -16.89 18.66
C ASN A 54 -11.59 -16.11 18.50
N LEU A 55 -11.46 -14.91 17.93
CA LEU A 55 -12.58 -13.98 17.77
C LEU A 55 -13.76 -14.57 16.95
N ILE A 56 -13.46 -15.40 15.95
CA ILE A 56 -14.46 -15.98 15.06
C ILE A 56 -15.34 -16.96 15.83
N GLU A 57 -14.73 -17.84 16.62
CA GLU A 57 -15.48 -18.79 17.46
C GLU A 57 -16.31 -18.06 18.51
N ILE A 58 -15.73 -17.04 19.16
CA ILE A 58 -16.43 -16.26 20.18
C ILE A 58 -17.64 -15.53 19.59
N LEU A 59 -17.51 -14.91 18.42
CA LEU A 59 -18.62 -14.25 17.73
C LEU A 59 -19.69 -15.25 17.28
N LYS A 60 -19.32 -16.44 16.80
CA LYS A 60 -20.28 -17.50 16.48
C LYS A 60 -21.07 -17.96 17.71
N ILE A 61 -20.39 -18.12 18.86
CA ILE A 61 -21.05 -18.46 20.12
C ILE A 61 -22.00 -17.33 20.54
N LEU A 62 -21.58 -16.07 20.41
CA LEU A 62 -22.42 -14.91 20.72
C LEU A 62 -23.68 -14.88 19.85
N VAL A 63 -23.55 -15.07 18.54
CA VAL A 63 -24.69 -15.11 17.61
C VAL A 63 -25.66 -16.24 18.01
N LYS A 64 -25.14 -17.42 18.32
CA LYS A 64 -25.96 -18.56 18.77
C LYS A 64 -26.72 -18.24 20.07
N ILE A 65 -26.09 -17.55 21.02
CA ILE A 65 -26.75 -17.13 22.27
C ILE A 65 -27.85 -16.10 21.98
N LEU A 66 -27.59 -15.12 21.12
CA LEU A 66 -28.57 -14.09 20.76
C LEU A 66 -29.77 -14.67 20.00
N GLU A 67 -29.55 -15.64 19.12
CA GLU A 67 -30.61 -16.36 18.42
C GLU A 67 -31.47 -17.20 19.38
N GLN A 68 -30.84 -17.91 20.33
CA GLN A 68 -31.55 -18.71 21.34
C GLN A 68 -32.36 -17.87 22.33
N THR A 69 -31.88 -16.67 22.65
CA THR A 69 -32.55 -15.76 23.60
C THR A 69 -33.71 -15.00 22.93
N GLY A 70 -33.76 -14.97 21.58
CA GLY A 70 -34.79 -14.25 20.83
C GLY A 70 -34.73 -12.72 20.96
N LYS A 71 -33.78 -12.19 21.73
CA LYS A 71 -33.58 -10.76 22.00
C LYS A 71 -32.31 -10.30 21.30
N LYS A 72 -32.50 -9.52 20.22
CA LYS A 72 -31.42 -8.88 19.47
C LYS A 72 -31.12 -7.52 20.07
N ASP A 73 -30.52 -7.50 21.25
CA ASP A 73 -30.16 -6.24 21.90
C ASP A 73 -29.03 -5.57 21.12
N LEU A 74 -29.38 -4.51 20.38
CA LEU A 74 -28.44 -3.76 19.53
C LEU A 74 -27.26 -3.22 20.33
N LYS A 75 -27.45 -2.91 21.62
CA LYS A 75 -26.39 -2.49 22.55
C LYS A 75 -25.31 -3.57 22.71
N VAL A 76 -25.71 -4.82 22.88
CA VAL A 76 -24.79 -5.96 23.05
C VAL A 76 -24.01 -6.18 21.76
N VAL A 77 -24.68 -6.11 20.61
CA VAL A 77 -24.04 -6.21 19.29
C VAL A 77 -23.06 -5.07 19.05
N GLY A 78 -23.42 -3.83 19.41
CA GLY A 78 -22.57 -2.65 19.29
C GLY A 78 -21.30 -2.76 20.15
N MET A 79 -21.42 -3.25 21.38
CA MET A 79 -20.25 -3.52 22.22
C MET A 79 -19.37 -4.62 21.65
N ALA A 80 -19.96 -5.73 21.20
CA ALA A 80 -19.23 -6.82 20.58
C ALA A 80 -18.51 -6.36 19.31
N ALA A 81 -19.11 -5.47 18.51
CA ALA A 81 -18.47 -4.89 17.34
C ALA A 81 -17.30 -3.96 17.72
N LEU A 82 -17.46 -3.13 18.74
CA LEU A 82 -16.39 -2.24 19.25
C LEU A 82 -15.21 -3.03 19.83
N SER A 83 -15.48 -4.04 20.65
CA SER A 83 -14.41 -4.88 21.19
C SER A 83 -13.75 -5.72 20.11
N SER A 84 -14.50 -6.19 19.12
CA SER A 84 -13.96 -6.90 17.95
C SER A 84 -13.02 -6.02 17.13
N SER A 85 -13.40 -4.77 16.86
CA SER A 85 -12.55 -3.83 16.12
C SER A 85 -11.28 -3.50 16.90
N LEU A 86 -11.38 -3.36 18.22
CA LEU A 86 -10.23 -3.15 19.11
C LEU A 86 -9.27 -4.34 19.10
N ILE A 87 -9.79 -5.57 19.23
CA ILE A 87 -8.98 -6.80 19.16
C ILE A 87 -8.28 -6.90 17.79
N TYR A 88 -8.98 -6.61 16.70
CA TYR A 88 -8.39 -6.67 15.36
C TYR A 88 -7.27 -5.65 15.17
N ARG A 89 -7.48 -4.40 15.62
CA ARG A 89 -6.45 -3.36 15.61
C ARG A 89 -5.20 -3.83 16.38
N MET A 90 -5.39 -4.37 17.58
CA MET A 90 -4.26 -4.87 18.38
C MET A 90 -3.51 -6.03 17.71
N LYS A 91 -4.22 -6.92 16.98
CA LYS A 91 -3.55 -7.98 16.18
C LYS A 91 -2.68 -7.39 15.09
N VAL A 92 -3.20 -6.43 14.33
CA VAL A 92 -2.47 -5.75 13.26
C VAL A 92 -1.26 -5.01 13.82
N GLU A 93 -1.42 -4.25 14.91
CA GLU A 93 -0.31 -3.57 15.59
C GLU A 93 0.75 -4.55 16.09
N SER A 94 0.35 -5.72 16.60
CA SER A 94 1.30 -6.76 17.01
C SER A 94 2.10 -7.32 15.84
N ILE A 95 1.51 -7.49 14.66
CA ILE A 95 2.23 -7.90 13.44
C ILE A 95 3.29 -6.85 13.09
N PHE A 96 2.92 -5.58 13.06
CA PHE A 96 3.87 -4.49 12.77
C PHE A 96 4.97 -4.37 13.82
N ALA A 97 4.65 -4.54 15.10
CA ALA A 97 5.64 -4.56 16.17
C ALA A 97 6.63 -5.71 16.01
N LEU A 98 6.16 -6.91 15.61
CA LEU A 98 7.02 -8.05 15.32
C LEU A 98 7.92 -7.79 14.10
N GLN A 99 7.38 -7.21 13.03
CA GLN A 99 8.17 -6.82 11.85
C GLN A 99 9.26 -5.81 12.22
N LYS A 100 8.90 -4.76 12.97
CA LYS A 100 9.84 -3.74 13.44
C LYS A 100 10.94 -4.36 14.32
N ALA A 101 10.56 -5.20 15.28
CA ALA A 101 11.52 -5.90 16.13
C ALA A 101 12.42 -6.85 15.34
N ALA A 102 11.93 -7.49 14.28
CA ALA A 102 12.73 -8.33 13.39
C ALA A 102 13.71 -7.50 12.53
N MET A 103 13.28 -6.32 12.05
CA MET A 103 14.15 -5.39 11.32
C MET A 103 15.24 -4.80 12.23
N GLU A 104 14.91 -4.44 13.46
CA GLU A 104 15.88 -3.92 14.45
C GLU A 104 16.86 -4.99 14.94
N LYS A 105 16.41 -6.25 15.04
CA LYS A 105 17.27 -7.39 15.41
C LYS A 105 18.01 -8.01 14.23
N LYS A 106 17.78 -7.55 13.00
CA LYS A 106 18.62 -7.93 11.86
C LYS A 106 20.04 -7.50 12.22
N PRO A 107 20.96 -8.44 12.48
CA PRO A 107 22.29 -8.05 12.92
C PRO A 107 22.90 -7.22 11.81
N LEU A 108 23.33 -5.99 12.14
CA LEU A 108 24.23 -5.20 11.29
C LEU A 108 25.62 -5.86 11.18
N ILE A 109 25.76 -7.14 11.55
CA ILE A 109 27.00 -7.88 11.64
C ILE A 109 26.90 -9.07 10.68
N ASN A 110 27.11 -8.78 9.40
CA ASN A 110 28.19 -9.37 8.61
C ASN A 110 28.26 -8.74 7.20
N ARG A 111 28.31 -7.41 7.14
CA ARG A 111 29.16 -6.75 6.14
C ARG A 111 30.40 -6.27 6.88
N ARG A 112 31.14 -7.20 7.47
CA ARG A 112 32.58 -7.11 7.18
C ARG A 112 32.62 -7.47 5.70
N ASP A 113 33.35 -6.71 4.92
CA ASP A 113 33.83 -7.19 3.64
C ASP A 113 34.59 -8.47 3.95
N VAL A 114 33.88 -9.59 3.96
CA VAL A 114 34.53 -10.86 3.72
C VAL A 114 34.89 -10.69 2.27
N ASP A 115 36.16 -10.39 2.00
CA ASP A 115 36.76 -10.66 0.69
C ASP A 115 36.53 -12.15 0.45
N ILE A 116 35.37 -12.47 -0.08
CA ILE A 116 35.13 -13.73 -0.74
C ILE A 116 35.89 -13.51 -2.04
N ASP A 117 37.10 -14.06 -2.11
CA ASP A 117 37.79 -14.19 -3.40
C ASP A 117 36.76 -14.79 -4.36
N ILE A 118 36.41 -14.01 -5.38
CA ILE A 118 35.51 -14.46 -6.44
C ILE A 118 36.18 -15.70 -7.00
N LEU A 119 35.62 -16.86 -6.69
CA LEU A 119 36.13 -18.11 -7.22
C LEU A 119 35.86 -18.06 -8.73
N ASP A 120 36.91 -17.87 -9.53
CA ASP A 120 36.80 -17.94 -10.98
C ASP A 120 36.25 -19.32 -11.34
N ILE A 121 34.96 -19.38 -11.65
CA ILE A 121 34.33 -20.59 -12.15
C ILE A 121 35.04 -20.87 -13.48
N PRO A 122 35.71 -22.02 -13.64
CA PRO A 122 36.45 -22.29 -14.86
C PRO A 122 35.47 -22.28 -16.03
N TYR A 123 35.68 -21.34 -16.95
CA TYR A 123 34.86 -21.21 -18.15
C TYR A 123 35.01 -22.48 -18.99
N ARG A 124 33.90 -23.23 -19.12
CA ARG A 124 33.87 -24.38 -20.00
C ARG A 124 33.68 -23.87 -21.43
N HIS A 125 34.74 -23.89 -22.23
CA HIS A 125 34.63 -23.69 -23.67
C HIS A 125 33.86 -24.88 -24.26
N GLU A 126 32.57 -24.70 -24.54
CA GLU A 126 31.85 -25.55 -25.46
C GLU A 126 31.96 -24.95 -26.86
N SER A 127 32.47 -25.72 -27.81
CA SER A 127 32.56 -25.30 -29.22
C SER A 127 31.15 -25.18 -29.78
N THR A 128 30.62 -23.95 -29.81
CA THR A 128 29.25 -23.65 -30.27
C THR A 128 29.05 -23.85 -31.79
N TYR A 129 30.10 -24.19 -32.56
CA TYR A 129 30.02 -24.39 -34.02
C TYR A 129 30.89 -25.57 -34.50
N PRO A 130 30.49 -26.25 -35.60
CA PRO A 130 31.34 -27.23 -36.26
C PRO A 130 32.55 -26.53 -36.92
N VAL A 131 33.76 -26.90 -36.50
CA VAL A 131 35.03 -26.27 -36.94
C VAL A 131 35.74 -27.18 -37.94
N SER A 132 36.39 -26.59 -38.95
CA SER A 132 37.23 -27.31 -39.93
C SER A 132 38.67 -27.52 -39.41
N LEU A 133 39.42 -28.46 -40.01
CA LEU A 133 40.77 -28.81 -39.53
C LEU A 133 41.78 -27.66 -39.73
N ASP A 134 41.66 -26.92 -40.82
CA ASP A 134 42.50 -25.76 -41.11
C ASP A 134 42.24 -24.63 -40.10
N GLU A 135 40.97 -24.40 -39.76
CA GLU A 135 40.56 -23.40 -38.77
C GLU A 135 41.05 -23.76 -37.35
N LEU A 136 41.14 -25.05 -37.01
CA LEU A 136 41.78 -25.52 -35.77
C LEU A 136 43.28 -25.24 -35.74
N LEU A 137 43.97 -25.39 -36.88
CA LEU A 137 45.41 -25.12 -36.99
C LEU A 137 45.70 -23.62 -36.86
N ASP A 138 44.90 -22.77 -37.50
CA ASP A 138 44.99 -21.32 -37.35
C ASP A 138 44.72 -20.86 -35.92
N LEU A 139 43.70 -21.43 -35.26
CA LEU A 139 43.42 -21.14 -33.85
C LEU A 139 44.58 -21.55 -32.96
N LEU A 140 45.17 -22.73 -33.19
CA LEU A 140 46.33 -23.22 -32.45
C LEU A 140 47.54 -22.30 -32.62
N GLU A 141 47.83 -21.87 -33.85
CA GLU A 141 48.94 -20.95 -34.15
C GLU A 141 48.76 -19.61 -33.42
N ASN A 142 47.56 -19.04 -33.48
CA ASN A 142 47.23 -17.81 -32.77
C ASN A 142 47.33 -17.98 -31.24
N LEU A 143 46.92 -19.14 -30.70
CA LEU A 143 46.99 -19.43 -29.27
C LEU A 143 48.45 -19.59 -28.81
N ILE A 144 49.29 -20.30 -29.58
CA ILE A 144 50.73 -20.42 -29.32
C ILE A 144 51.40 -19.04 -29.41
N GLY A 145 51.02 -18.21 -30.39
CA GLY A 145 51.51 -16.84 -30.52
C GLY A 145 51.14 -15.95 -29.31
N SER A 146 49.93 -16.09 -28.78
CA SER A 146 49.47 -15.34 -27.60
C SER A 146 50.06 -15.83 -26.27
N ILE A 147 50.34 -17.14 -26.12
CA ILE A 147 51.05 -17.69 -24.95
C ILE A 147 52.53 -17.28 -24.98
N ALA A 148 53.15 -17.30 -26.17
CA ALA A 148 54.55 -16.92 -26.32
C ALA A 148 54.79 -15.42 -26.07
N ASN A 149 53.77 -14.57 -26.25
CA ASN A 149 53.86 -13.15 -25.95
C ASN A 149 52.56 -12.62 -25.28
N PRO A 150 52.40 -12.79 -23.96
CA PRO A 150 51.20 -12.39 -23.24
C PRO A 150 51.17 -10.86 -23.08
N SER A 151 50.76 -10.15 -24.13
CA SER A 151 50.44 -8.73 -24.00
C SER A 151 49.10 -8.59 -23.27
N SER A 152 49.12 -7.88 -22.15
CA SER A 152 48.00 -7.64 -21.24
C SER A 152 46.88 -6.84 -21.93
N ARG A 153 45.99 -7.50 -22.66
CA ARG A 153 44.70 -6.93 -23.07
C ARG A 153 43.58 -7.55 -22.27
N SER A 154 43.62 -7.31 -20.96
CA SER A 154 42.42 -7.39 -20.13
C SER A 154 41.61 -6.12 -20.41
N GLY A 155 40.71 -6.22 -21.39
CA GLY A 155 39.70 -5.20 -21.64
C GLY A 155 38.71 -5.22 -20.49
N ARG A 156 38.88 -4.32 -19.52
CA ARG A 156 37.81 -3.97 -18.58
C ARG A 156 36.64 -3.47 -19.40
N LEU A 157 35.58 -4.28 -19.49
CA LEU A 157 34.28 -3.80 -19.91
C LEU A 157 33.73 -2.98 -18.75
N ASP A 158 33.90 -1.66 -18.82
CA ASP A 158 33.29 -0.72 -17.88
C ASP A 158 31.78 -0.71 -18.16
N PHE A 159 31.02 -1.46 -17.37
CA PHE A 159 29.58 -1.27 -17.29
C PHE A 159 29.34 0.00 -16.46
N GLU A 160 29.06 1.12 -17.12
CA GLU A 160 28.52 2.29 -16.43
C GLU A 160 27.18 1.89 -15.78
N PRO A 161 27.01 2.08 -14.45
CA PRO A 161 25.72 1.91 -13.82
C PRO A 161 24.72 2.86 -14.49
N ALA A 162 23.61 2.33 -15.00
CA ALA A 162 22.56 3.18 -15.55
C ALA A 162 22.16 4.23 -14.49
N GLU A 163 22.34 5.51 -14.82
CA GLU A 163 21.94 6.61 -13.94
C GLU A 163 20.46 6.44 -13.61
N VAL A 164 20.16 6.34 -12.31
CA VAL A 164 18.79 6.22 -11.83
C VAL A 164 18.08 7.50 -12.25
N PRO A 165 17.03 7.44 -13.09
CA PRO A 165 16.39 8.65 -13.60
C PRO A 165 15.89 9.52 -12.44
N ASP A 166 16.22 10.81 -12.44
CA ASP A 166 15.76 11.73 -11.41
C ASP A 166 14.24 11.95 -11.56
N PHE A 167 13.46 11.29 -10.68
CA PHE A 167 12.00 11.36 -10.69
C PHE A 167 11.46 12.80 -10.54
N ASN A 168 12.25 13.73 -10.02
CA ASN A 168 11.85 15.14 -9.93
C ASN A 168 11.71 15.80 -11.29
N GLU A 169 12.59 15.47 -12.25
CA GLU A 169 12.52 16.00 -13.61
C GLU A 169 11.23 15.55 -14.31
N TYR A 170 10.85 14.29 -14.13
CA TYR A 170 9.61 13.73 -14.66
C TYR A 170 8.36 14.38 -14.04
N PHE A 171 8.37 14.65 -12.73
CA PHE A 171 7.22 15.29 -12.06
C PHE A 171 6.97 16.71 -12.59
N ILE A 172 8.03 17.51 -12.74
CA ILE A 172 7.95 18.87 -13.30
C ILE A 172 7.44 18.83 -14.75
N SER A 173 7.89 17.85 -15.54
CA SER A 173 7.42 17.68 -16.91
C SER A 173 5.92 17.34 -16.96
N PHE A 174 5.43 16.51 -16.04
CA PHE A 174 4.04 16.08 -15.95
C PHE A 174 3.12 17.22 -15.51
N GLU A 175 3.48 17.98 -14.49
CA GLU A 175 2.68 19.12 -14.00
C GLU A 175 2.47 20.17 -15.10
N LYS A 176 3.51 20.47 -15.88
CA LYS A 176 3.41 21.36 -17.05
C LYS A 176 2.47 20.82 -18.13
N ILE A 177 2.40 19.50 -18.31
CA ILE A 177 1.49 18.86 -19.26
C ILE A 177 0.06 18.97 -18.73
N VAL A 178 -0.18 18.62 -17.47
CA VAL A 178 -1.50 18.69 -16.82
C VAL A 178 -2.07 20.11 -16.87
N ALA A 179 -1.29 21.13 -16.52
CA ALA A 179 -1.71 22.54 -16.54
C ALA A 179 -2.26 22.98 -17.92
N LYS A 180 -1.69 22.49 -19.03
CA LYS A 180 -2.18 22.81 -20.38
C LYS A 180 -3.59 22.28 -20.63
N TYR A 181 -3.89 21.07 -20.13
CA TYR A 181 -5.21 20.47 -20.31
C TYR A 181 -6.23 21.05 -19.32
N GLU A 182 -5.81 21.48 -18.14
CA GLU A 182 -6.67 22.24 -17.22
C GLU A 182 -7.17 23.54 -17.86
N ASP A 183 -6.27 24.31 -18.49
CA ASP A 183 -6.62 25.53 -19.22
C ASP A 183 -7.57 25.26 -20.40
N LEU A 184 -7.39 24.12 -21.08
CA LEU A 184 -8.26 23.69 -22.18
C LEU A 184 -9.68 23.40 -21.67
N ILE A 185 -9.80 22.66 -20.56
CA ILE A 185 -11.07 22.32 -19.92
C ILE A 185 -11.79 23.60 -19.48
N ILE A 186 -11.09 24.50 -18.77
CA ILE A 186 -11.67 25.78 -18.32
C ILE A 186 -12.14 26.62 -19.51
N ARG A 187 -11.40 26.65 -20.61
CA ARG A 187 -11.79 27.40 -21.83
C ARG A 187 -13.07 26.84 -22.46
N LYS A 188 -13.19 25.51 -22.57
CA LYS A 188 -14.37 24.87 -23.15
C LYS A 188 -15.61 25.03 -22.27
N ILE A 189 -15.45 25.03 -20.94
CA ILE A 189 -16.58 25.12 -19.99
C ILE A 189 -17.01 26.57 -19.71
N ARG A 190 -16.11 27.56 -19.82
CA ARG A 190 -16.39 28.98 -19.54
C ARG A 190 -17.61 29.54 -20.30
N GLY A 191 -17.93 29.01 -21.48
CA GLY A 191 -19.07 29.47 -22.27
C GLY A 191 -20.43 28.97 -21.77
N LYS A 192 -20.50 27.75 -21.22
CA LYS A 192 -21.77 27.09 -20.82
C LYS A 192 -21.93 26.96 -19.28
N GLY A 193 -20.85 27.14 -18.51
CA GLY A 193 -20.82 26.94 -17.05
C GLY A 193 -20.74 25.46 -16.63
N ASN A 194 -21.07 24.54 -17.53
CA ASN A 194 -20.90 23.10 -17.41
C ASN A 194 -20.53 22.47 -18.75
N GLY A 195 -19.99 21.25 -18.73
CA GLY A 195 -19.69 20.47 -19.93
C GLY A 195 -19.57 18.98 -19.62
N MET A 196 -20.06 18.13 -20.53
CA MET A 196 -19.81 16.68 -20.46
C MET A 196 -18.37 16.39 -20.87
N LEU A 197 -17.73 15.43 -20.19
CA LEU A 197 -16.36 15.04 -20.48
C LEU A 197 -16.24 14.47 -21.90
N GLN A 198 -17.23 13.70 -22.38
CA GLN A 198 -17.24 13.21 -23.75
C GLN A 198 -17.29 14.35 -24.79
N GLU A 199 -18.03 15.43 -24.54
CA GLU A 199 -18.06 16.60 -25.46
C GLU A 199 -16.72 17.36 -25.47
N ILE A 200 -16.05 17.41 -24.32
CA ILE A 200 -14.74 18.08 -24.19
C ILE A 200 -13.66 17.29 -24.93
N VAL A 201 -13.76 15.95 -24.86
CA VAL A 201 -12.79 14.99 -25.38
C VAL A 201 -13.05 14.60 -26.84
N ALA A 202 -14.25 14.83 -27.38
CA ALA A 202 -14.63 14.41 -28.74
C ALA A 202 -13.66 14.88 -29.85
N ASP A 203 -12.99 16.01 -29.64
CA ASP A 203 -12.03 16.58 -30.60
C ASP A 203 -10.58 16.08 -30.39
N LEU A 204 -10.32 15.24 -29.39
CA LEU A 204 -8.99 14.86 -28.91
C LEU A 204 -8.68 13.38 -29.15
N GLY A 205 -7.39 13.06 -29.33
CA GLY A 205 -6.92 11.68 -29.42
C GLY A 205 -7.04 10.91 -28.10
N SER A 206 -6.92 9.58 -28.14
CA SER A 206 -7.09 8.72 -26.96
C SER A 206 -6.12 9.04 -25.80
N LEU A 207 -4.88 9.42 -26.08
CA LEU A 207 -3.93 9.84 -25.05
C LEU A 207 -4.29 11.19 -24.45
N ASP A 208 -4.79 12.12 -25.26
CA ASP A 208 -5.18 13.45 -24.82
C ASP A 208 -6.50 13.40 -24.04
N SER A 209 -7.41 12.48 -24.39
CA SER A 209 -8.59 12.12 -23.62
C SER A 209 -8.23 11.74 -22.18
N VAL A 210 -7.25 10.84 -22.01
CA VAL A 210 -6.82 10.38 -20.69
C VAL A 210 -6.17 11.51 -19.90
N ARG A 211 -5.36 12.36 -20.57
CA ARG A 211 -4.77 13.56 -19.94
C ARG A 211 -5.83 14.57 -19.51
N CYS A 212 -6.87 14.78 -20.31
CA CYS A 212 -8.03 15.61 -19.93
C CYS A 212 -8.77 15.03 -18.73
N PHE A 213 -8.94 13.72 -18.66
CA PHE A 213 -9.54 13.09 -17.48
C PHE A 213 -8.72 13.32 -16.21
N PHE A 214 -7.40 13.13 -16.27
CA PHE A 214 -6.54 13.42 -15.11
C PHE A 214 -6.58 14.91 -14.73
N ALA A 215 -6.51 15.82 -15.71
CA ALA A 215 -6.62 17.26 -15.46
C ALA A 215 -7.96 17.64 -14.81
N ALA A 216 -9.07 17.01 -15.18
CA ALA A 216 -10.37 17.22 -14.55
C ALA A 216 -10.37 16.79 -13.06
N LEU A 217 -9.71 15.66 -12.73
CA LEU A 217 -9.56 15.21 -11.35
C LEU A 217 -8.70 16.16 -10.51
N PHE A 218 -7.63 16.72 -11.09
CA PHE A 218 -6.79 17.72 -10.42
C PHE A 218 -7.56 19.03 -10.18
N LEU A 219 -8.32 19.50 -11.17
CA LEU A 219 -9.20 20.67 -11.00
C LEU A 219 -10.26 20.47 -9.90
N ALA A 220 -10.78 19.25 -9.76
CA ALA A 220 -11.72 18.90 -8.70
C ALA A 220 -11.08 18.85 -7.32
N ARG A 221 -9.85 18.32 -7.23
CA ARG A 221 -9.04 18.37 -6.01
C ARG A 221 -8.81 19.81 -5.55
N ASP A 222 -8.54 20.71 -6.49
CA ASP A 222 -8.31 22.13 -6.25
C ASP A 222 -9.61 22.94 -6.02
N GLN A 223 -10.78 22.28 -5.97
CA GLN A 223 -12.11 22.89 -5.78
C GLN A 223 -12.53 23.92 -6.84
N LYS A 224 -11.85 23.99 -7.99
CA LYS A 224 -12.21 24.90 -9.09
C LYS A 224 -13.42 24.39 -9.88
N VAL A 225 -13.65 23.08 -9.80
CA VAL A 225 -14.60 22.33 -10.61
C VAL A 225 -15.26 21.27 -9.74
N GLU A 226 -16.55 21.02 -9.94
CA GLU A 226 -17.27 19.91 -9.35
C GLU A 226 -17.55 18.85 -10.43
N LEU A 227 -17.40 17.58 -10.04
CA LEU A 227 -17.56 16.44 -10.94
C LEU A 227 -18.76 15.63 -10.47
N GLU A 228 -19.75 15.48 -11.34
CA GLU A 228 -20.92 14.64 -11.10
C GLU A 228 -20.97 13.54 -12.16
N GLN A 229 -21.13 12.29 -11.74
CA GLN A 229 -21.37 11.20 -12.68
C GLN A 229 -22.84 11.20 -13.07
N LYS A 230 -23.11 11.34 -14.37
CA LYS A 230 -24.46 11.24 -14.94
C LYS A 230 -24.46 10.15 -16.00
N ASP A 231 -25.18 9.07 -15.69
CA ASP A 231 -25.19 7.84 -16.49
C ASP A 231 -23.76 7.29 -16.68
N ASP A 232 -23.32 7.15 -17.93
CA ASP A 232 -21.99 6.66 -18.33
C ASP A 232 -20.99 7.80 -18.64
N ASP A 233 -21.32 9.05 -18.33
CA ASP A 233 -20.42 10.19 -18.52
C ASP A 233 -20.25 11.07 -17.27
N ILE A 234 -19.25 11.95 -17.32
CA ILE A 234 -18.85 12.83 -16.24
C ILE A 234 -19.23 14.26 -16.62
N LEU A 235 -20.13 14.85 -15.85
CA LEU A 235 -20.49 16.25 -15.93
C LEU A 235 -19.48 17.07 -15.12
N ILE A 236 -18.89 18.06 -15.78
CA ILE A 236 -17.91 18.97 -15.21
C ILE A 236 -18.57 20.34 -15.03
N THR A 237 -18.77 20.79 -13.80
CA THR A 237 -19.38 22.08 -13.48
C THR A 237 -18.34 23.04 -12.90
N LEU A 238 -18.31 24.29 -13.38
CA LEU A 238 -17.43 25.30 -12.78
C LEU A 238 -18.01 25.76 -11.45
N VAL A 239 -17.21 25.69 -10.39
CA VAL A 239 -17.58 26.24 -9.09
C VAL A 239 -17.37 27.76 -9.17
N ASN A 240 -18.42 28.49 -9.58
CA ASN A 240 -18.42 29.94 -9.43
C ASN A 240 -18.60 30.26 -7.94
N ASP A 241 -17.70 31.07 -7.38
CA ASP A 241 -17.86 31.72 -6.08
C ASP A 241 -19.10 32.65 -6.10
N ALA A 242 -20.28 32.08 -5.89
CA ALA A 242 -21.49 32.80 -5.53
C ALA A 242 -22.32 31.93 -4.57
N PRO A 243 -22.83 32.49 -3.46
CA PRO A 243 -23.29 31.72 -2.31
C PRO A 243 -24.58 30.96 -2.62
N LYS A 244 -24.62 29.70 -2.15
CA LYS A 244 -25.81 28.84 -2.13
C LYS A 244 -26.99 29.61 -1.52
N LYS A 245 -27.99 29.97 -2.34
CA LYS A 245 -29.31 30.39 -1.86
C LYS A 245 -29.97 29.17 -1.24
N GLY A 246 -30.09 29.18 0.09
CA GLY A 246 -30.88 28.20 0.83
C GLY A 246 -32.34 28.29 0.42
N GLU A 247 -32.87 27.20 -0.12
CA GLU A 247 -34.31 26.96 -0.17
C GLU A 247 -34.80 26.75 1.26
N LYS A 248 -35.39 27.80 1.82
CA LYS A 248 -36.36 27.66 2.92
C LYS A 248 -37.61 27.05 2.31
N HIS A 249 -37.80 25.75 2.51
CA HIS A 249 -39.13 25.17 2.52
C HIS A 249 -39.87 25.73 3.76
N ASP A 250 -40.87 26.56 3.52
CA ASP A 250 -41.83 26.92 4.55
C ASP A 250 -43.24 26.88 3.97
N LYS A 251 -44.07 26.04 4.62
CA LYS A 251 -45.54 25.99 4.65
C LYS A 251 -46.20 25.26 3.47
N LYS A 252 -47.07 24.29 3.72
CA LYS A 252 -48.26 24.39 4.59
C LYS A 252 -48.70 23.04 5.16
#